data_AF-A0A501WFS3-F1
#
_entry.id   AF-A0A501WFS3-F1
#
_cell.length_a   1.000
_cell.length_b   1.000
_cell.length_c   1.000
_cell.angle_alpha   90.00
_cell.angle_beta   90.00
_cell.angle_gamma   90.00
#
_symmetry.space_group_name_H-M   'P 1'
#
loop_
_entity.id
_entity.type
_entity.pdbx_description
1 polymer ?
#
loop_
_entity_poly.entity_id
_entity_poly.type
_entity_poly.pdbx_seq_one_letter_code
_entity_poly.pdbx_strand_id
1 'polypeptide(L)' 'MGLPLTYVIVLGMTVLGGFIATLSFLWFGLSAVVGYASLRALAAWDARIFDVIFTSLTKTPLPAAWFKGKGIIYRA' A
#
# COMPACT_ATOMS: atom_id res chain seq x y z
N MET A 1 -17.62 3.45 -0.16
CA MET A 1 -17.58 3.92 1.24
C MET A 1 -16.43 4.90 1.32
N GLY A 2 -16.68 6.15 1.72
CA GLY A 2 -15.62 7.17 1.77
C GLY A 2 -14.55 6.83 2.82
N LEU A 3 -13.35 7.39 2.67
CA LEU A 3 -12.30 7.27 3.67
C LEU A 3 -12.82 7.83 5.02
N PRO A 4 -12.61 7.13 6.15
CA PRO A 4 -12.98 7.66 7.44
C PRO A 4 -12.32 9.02 7.68
N LEU A 5 -13.13 10.01 8.09
CA LEU A 5 -12.70 11.41 8.29
C LEU A 5 -11.52 11.51 9.27
N THR A 6 -11.42 10.58 10.21
CA THR A 6 -10.32 10.46 11.18
C THR A 6 -8.94 10.42 10.50
N TYR A 7 -8.78 9.69 9.39
CA TYR A 7 -7.50 9.61 8.68
C TYR A 7 -7.11 10.96 8.06
N VAL A 8 -8.08 11.68 7.52
CA VAL A 8 -7.85 13.01 6.93
C VAL A 8 -7.47 14.02 8.01
N ILE A 9 -8.12 13.96 9.18
CA ILE A 9 -7.80 14.80 10.33
C ILE A 9 -6.38 14.55 10.82
N VAL A 10 -6.00 13.28 11.02
CA VAL A 10 -4.64 12.91 11.46
C VAL A 10 -3.61 13.40 10.45
N LEU A 11 -3.86 13.18 9.16
CA LEU A 11 -2.95 13.63 8.11
C LEU A 11 -2.78 15.16 8.12
N GLY A 12 -3.89 15.90 8.21
CA GLY A 12 -3.86 17.36 8.28
C GLY A 12 -3.08 17.85 9.49
N MET A 13 -3.29 17.25 10.66
CA MET A 13 -2.55 17.57 11.88
C MET A 13 -1.05 17.28 11.76
N THR A 14 -0.66 16.17 11.13
CA THR A 14 0.76 15.84 10.94
C THR A 14 1.44 16.78 9.95
N VAL A 15 0.79 17.08 8.83
CA VAL A 15 1.34 17.96 7.78
C VAL A 15 1.43 19.40 8.29
N LEU A 16 0.30 19.97 8.71
CA LEU A 16 0.23 21.37 9.13
C LEU A 16 0.89 21.57 10.50
N GLY A 17 0.62 20.70 11.47
CA GLY A 17 1.23 20.79 12.80
C GLY A 17 2.75 20.60 12.75
N GLY A 18 3.24 19.63 11.97
CA GLY A 18 4.67 19.44 11.77
C GLY A 18 5.34 20.59 11.02
N PHE A 19 4.64 21.20 10.04
CA PHE A 19 5.14 22.39 9.36
C PHE A 19 5.20 23.59 10.31
N ILE A 20 4.16 23.84 11.12
CA ILE A 20 4.17 24.94 12.09
C ILE A 20 5.29 24.75 13.13
N ALA A 21 5.51 23.52 13.59
CA ALA A 21 6.53 23.22 14.58
C ALA A 21 7.97 23.38 14.05
N THR A 22 8.20 23.10 12.76
CA THR A 22 9.55 23.10 12.17
C THR A 22 9.83 24.28 11.27
N LEU A 23 8.80 24.99 10.80
CA LEU A 23 8.84 25.99 9.71
C LEU A 23 9.58 25.50 8.45
N SER A 24 9.70 24.19 8.29
CA SER A 24 10.52 23.57 7.25
C SER A 24 9.71 23.33 5.98
N PHE A 25 10.07 24.01 4.91
CA PHE A 25 9.50 23.74 3.58
C PHE A 25 9.83 22.33 3.08
N LEU A 26 10.95 21.74 3.53
CA LEU A 26 11.28 20.35 3.22
C LEU A 26 10.31 19.38 3.91
N TRP A 27 9.97 19.65 5.17
CA TRP A 27 8.93 18.88 5.88
C TRP A 27 7.59 18.98 5.16
N PHE A 28 7.18 20.19 4.78
CA PHE A 28 5.93 20.42 4.07
C PHE A 28 5.88 19.66 2.73
N GLY A 29 6.94 19.74 1.92
CA GLY A 29 7.03 19.03 0.66
C GLY A 29 6.98 17.51 0.81
N LEU A 30 7.79 16.94 1.72
CA LEU A 30 7.81 15.49 1.95
C LEU A 30 6.50 14.98 2.53
N SER A 31 5.94 15.67 3.52
CA SER A 31 4.68 15.28 4.16
C SER A 31 3.49 15.38 3.20
N ALA A 32 3.49 16.33 2.26
CA ALA A 32 2.49 16.39 1.20
C ALA A 32 2.55 15.16 0.26
N VAL A 33 3.74 14.78 -0.18
CA VAL A 33 3.94 13.60 -1.04
C VAL A 33 3.55 12.31 -0.32
N VAL A 34 4.05 12.12 0.91
CA VAL A 34 3.73 10.95 1.74
C VAL A 34 2.25 10.89 2.05
N GLY A 35 1.63 12.03 2.37
CA GLY A 35 0.20 12.11 2.68
C GLY A 35 -0.67 11.76 1.49
N TYR A 36 -0.36 12.29 0.30
CA TYR A 36 -1.08 11.95 -0.92
C TYR A 36 -0.94 10.46 -1.26
N ALA A 37 0.28 9.91 -1.19
CA ALA A 37 0.52 8.49 -1.43
C ALA A 37 -0.26 7.60 -0.45
N SER A 38 -0.31 7.99 0.83
CA SER A 38 -1.04 7.26 1.87
C SER A 38 -2.55 7.28 1.60
N LEU A 39 -3.13 8.44 1.27
CA LEU A 39 -4.54 8.54 0.91
C LEU A 39 -4.86 7.74 -0.35
N ARG A 40 -3.98 7.75 -1.36
CA ARG A 40 -4.14 6.99 -2.59
C ARG A 40 -4.11 5.49 -2.33
N ALA A 41 -3.17 5.02 -1.51
CA ALA A 41 -3.09 3.64 -1.09
C ALA A 41 -4.33 3.22 -0.29
N LEU A 42 -4.76 4.05 0.67
CA LEU A 42 -5.93 3.75 1.51
C LEU A 42 -7.24 3.77 0.72
N ALA A 43 -7.36 4.64 -0.29
CA ALA A 43 -8.50 4.65 -1.20
C ALA A 43 -8.55 3.44 -2.14
N ALA A 44 -7.38 2.90 -2.50
CA ALA A 44 -7.26 1.67 -3.29
C ALA A 44 -7.27 0.40 -2.42
N TRP A 45 -7.24 0.54 -1.10
CA TRP A 45 -7.14 -0.57 -0.18
C TRP A 45 -8.46 -1.33 -0.07
N ASP A 46 -8.45 -2.61 -0.44
CA ASP A 46 -9.53 -3.54 -0.14
C ASP A 46 -9.15 -4.35 1.11
N ALA A 47 -9.91 -4.20 2.19
CA ALA A 47 -9.66 -4.90 3.45
C ALA A 47 -9.70 -6.44 3.29
N ARG A 48 -10.37 -6.95 2.25
CA ARG A 48 -10.49 -8.38 1.95
C ARG A 48 -9.38 -8.90 1.05
N ILE A 49 -8.47 -8.04 0.56
CA ILE A 49 -7.48 -8.45 -0.43
C ILE A 49 -6.62 -9.62 0.08
N PHE A 50 -6.22 -9.59 1.36
CA PHE A 50 -5.46 -10.69 1.96
C PHE A 50 -6.31 -11.94 2.18
N ASP A 51 -7.55 -11.80 2.63
CA ASP A 51 -8.46 -12.96 2.78
C ASP A 51 -8.69 -13.67 1.44
N VAL A 52 -8.86 -12.90 0.35
CA VAL A 52 -8.99 -13.44 -1.01
C VAL A 52 -7.70 -14.14 -1.44
N ILE A 53 -6.54 -13.54 -1.18
CA ILE A 53 -5.23 -14.15 -1.48
C ILE A 53 -5.06 -15.46 -0.69
N PHE A 54 -5.30 -15.48 0.62
CA PHE A 54 -5.15 -16.69 1.43
C PHE A 54 -6.19 -17.76 1.09
N THR A 55 -7.43 -17.36 0.85
CA THR A 55 -8.50 -18.29 0.44
C THR A 55 -8.19 -18.90 -0.93
N SER A 56 -7.74 -18.10 -1.90
CA SER A 56 -7.34 -18.60 -3.22
C SER A 56 -6.12 -19.51 -3.13
N LEU A 57 -5.09 -19.18 -2.36
CA LEU A 57 -3.93 -20.05 -2.15
C LEU A 57 -4.32 -21.37 -1.46
N THR A 58 -5.31 -21.35 -0.57
CA THR A 58 -5.82 -22.57 0.09
C THR A 58 -6.60 -23.46 -0.88
N LYS A 59 -7.40 -22.87 -1.79
CA LYS A 59 -8.25 -23.60 -2.74
C LYS A 59 -7.52 -24.00 -4.03
N THR A 60 -6.55 -23.21 -4.45
CA THR A 60 -5.67 -23.44 -5.60
C THR A 60 -4.22 -23.23 -5.17
N PRO A 61 -3.62 -24.20 -4.47
CA PRO A 61 -2.22 -24.12 -4.08
C PRO A 61 -1.33 -23.95 -5.31
N LEU A 62 -0.36 -23.05 -5.22
CA LEU A 62 0.61 -22.83 -6.28
C LEU A 62 1.40 -24.13 -6.50
N PRO A 63 1.38 -24.72 -7.71
CA PRO A 63 2.15 -25.92 -7.96
C PRO A 63 3.63 -25.62 -7.76
N ALA A 64 4.38 -26.56 -7.16
CA ALA A 64 5.82 -26.41 -6.92
C ALA A 64 6.63 -26.12 -8.20
N ALA A 65 6.05 -26.39 -9.38
CA ALA A 65 6.57 -26.01 -10.69
C ALA A 65 6.62 -24.50 -10.95
N TRP A 66 5.89 -23.68 -10.20
CA TRP A 66 5.93 -22.20 -10.31
C TRP A 66 7.18 -21.62 -9.62
N PHE A 67 7.68 -22.30 -8.59
CA PHE A 67 8.90 -21.92 -7.86
C PHE A 67 10.17 -22.60 -8.40
N LYS A 68 10.02 -23.66 -9.20
CA LYS A 68 11.10 -24.16 -10.06
C LYS A 68 11.13 -23.28 -11.32
N GLY A 69 12.14 -22.43 -11.46
CA GLY A 69 12.39 -21.73 -12.72
C GLY A 69 12.28 -22.72 -13.88
N LYS A 70 11.45 -22.40 -14.89
CA LYS A 70 11.19 -23.29 -16.03
C LYS A 70 12.53 -23.72 -16.62
N GLY A 71 12.99 -24.91 -16.26
CA GLY A 71 14.02 -25.62 -16.98
C GLY A 71 13.41 -25.97 -18.32
N ILE A 72 13.47 -25.02 -19.27
CA ILE A 72 13.23 -25.28 -20.67
C ILE A 72 14.37 -26.21 -21.08
N ILE A 73 14.20 -27.52 -20.86
CA ILE A 73 15.08 -28.50 -21.48
C ILE A 73 14.64 -28.54 -22.94
N TYR A 74 15.29 -27.70 -23.75
CA TYR A 74 15.28 -27.87 -25.21
C TYR A 74 15.85 -29.26 -25.48
N ARG A 75 15.00 -30.22 -25.84
CA ARG A 75 15.44 -31.41 -26.56
C ARG A 75 15.40 -31.06 -28.04
N ALA A 76 16.59 -31.01 -28.64
CA ALA A 76 16.79 -30.95 -30.08
C ALA A 76 16.27 -32.23 -30.76
#